data_AF-A0AAD7YLI9-F1
#
_entry.id   AF-A0AAD7YLI9-F1
#
_cell.length_a   1.000
_cell.length_b   1.000
_cell.length_c   1.000
_cell.angle_alpha   90.00
_cell.angle_beta   90.00
_cell.angle_gamma   90.00
#
_symmetry.space_group_name_H-M   'P 1'
#
loop_
_entity.id
_entity.type
_entity.pdbx_description
1 polymer ?
#
loop_
_entity_poly.entity_id
_entity_poly.type
_entity_poly.pdbx_seq_one_letter_code
_entity_poly.pdbx_strand_id
1 'polypeptide(L)'
;MRTEVLELKRACFCLPLRYSLLFCGYGRLICILFDICITALTNVEAYTTSIMFWQLFTIIIELLDFILVVIFIVGAHKKSVKLLKIFYFYDLGLLILETLLCAGFVVYIVYTTILLGGLERNIRIILSLAAYLTICLGFKGYVLLLVRSEIIKLDNNSQFRFVNNAAESECMMEYKKTGNEEQRLANNDDAQFEI
;
A
#
# COMPACT_ATOMS: atom_id res chain seq x y z
N MET A 1 -17.75 14.69 17.05
CA MET A 1 -18.33 13.80 16.01
C MET A 1 -17.48 12.55 15.93
N ARG A 2 -18.01 11.39 16.33
CA ARG A 2 -17.34 10.11 16.04
C ARG A 2 -17.54 9.86 14.55
N THR A 3 -16.49 10.09 13.76
CA THR A 3 -16.45 9.66 12.37
C THR A 3 -16.46 8.14 12.40
N GLU A 4 -17.64 7.54 12.18
CA GLU A 4 -17.76 6.10 11.94
C GLU A 4 -16.91 5.79 10.71
N VAL A 5 -15.76 5.17 10.95
CA VAL A 5 -14.89 4.68 9.89
C VAL A 5 -15.73 3.68 9.12
N LEU A 6 -15.98 3.96 7.83
CA LEU A 6 -16.67 3.04 6.93
C LEU A 6 -15.95 1.70 6.97
N GLU A 7 -16.49 0.77 7.76
CA GLU A 7 -16.09 -0.61 7.74
C GLU A 7 -16.56 -1.18 6.41
N LEU A 8 -15.72 -1.04 5.38
CA LEU A 8 -15.84 -1.77 4.12
C LEU A 8 -15.68 -3.27 4.46
N LYS A 9 -16.77 -3.88 4.93
CA LYS A 9 -16.88 -5.32 5.17
C LYS A 9 -17.01 -6.08 3.86
N ARG A 10 -17.36 -5.41 2.77
CA ARG A 10 -17.52 -5.97 1.43
C ARG A 10 -16.86 -5.04 0.42
N ALA A 11 -15.80 -5.50 -0.24
CA ALA A 11 -15.37 -4.90 -1.49
C ALA A 11 -16.43 -5.17 -2.57
N CYS A 12 -16.33 -4.50 -3.74
CA CYS A 12 -17.12 -4.89 -4.91
C CYS A 12 -16.99 -6.42 -5.08
N PHE A 13 -18.13 -7.13 -5.20
CA PHE A 13 -18.25 -8.58 -5.37
C PHE A 13 -18.21 -9.51 -4.13
N CYS A 14 -18.44 -9.03 -2.90
CA CYS A 14 -18.52 -9.91 -1.71
C CYS A 14 -17.27 -10.78 -1.45
N LEU A 15 -16.16 -10.50 -2.15
CA LEU A 15 -14.93 -11.26 -2.01
C LEU A 15 -14.30 -10.99 -0.64
N PRO A 16 -13.70 -12.01 0.00
CA PRO A 16 -12.96 -11.79 1.24
C PRO A 16 -11.87 -10.75 1.00
N LEU A 17 -11.77 -9.75 1.87
CA LEU A 17 -10.88 -8.58 1.74
C LEU A 17 -9.42 -8.94 1.37
N ARG A 18 -8.97 -10.12 1.80
CA ARG A 18 -7.64 -10.67 1.47
C ARG A 18 -7.46 -11.00 0.00
N TYR A 19 -8.45 -11.60 -0.64
CA TYR A 19 -8.35 -11.94 -2.07
C TYR A 19 -8.39 -10.67 -2.92
N SER A 20 -9.19 -9.66 -2.54
CA SER A 20 -9.17 -8.38 -3.25
C SER A 20 -7.83 -7.66 -3.12
N LEU A 21 -7.19 -7.67 -1.94
CA LEU A 21 -5.86 -7.08 -1.74
C LEU A 21 -4.79 -7.77 -2.59
N LEU A 22 -4.78 -9.11 -2.60
CA LEU A 22 -3.86 -9.87 -3.45
C LEU A 22 -4.11 -9.60 -4.92
N PHE A 23 -5.37 -9.64 -5.36
CA PHE A 23 -5.74 -9.35 -6.74
C PHE A 23 -5.32 -7.94 -7.17
N CYS A 24 -5.57 -6.91 -6.34
CA CYS A 24 -5.11 -5.55 -6.60
C CYS A 24 -3.58 -5.44 -6.63
N GLY A 25 -2.86 -6.16 -5.75
CA GLY A 25 -1.40 -6.21 -5.74
C GLY A 25 -0.82 -6.78 -7.03
N TYR A 26 -1.34 -7.92 -7.50
CA TYR A 26 -0.93 -8.51 -8.77
C TYR A 26 -1.33 -7.64 -9.97
N GLY A 27 -2.53 -7.04 -9.94
CA GLY A 27 -2.95 -6.08 -10.96
C GLY A 27 -1.99 -4.90 -11.07
N ARG A 28 -1.61 -4.30 -9.92
CA ARG A 28 -0.63 -3.20 -9.87
C ARG A 28 0.74 -3.64 -10.39
N LEU A 29 1.19 -4.85 -10.07
CA LEU A 29 2.45 -5.40 -10.58
C LEU A 29 2.44 -5.49 -12.12
N ILE A 30 1.35 -5.99 -12.70
CA ILE A 30 1.20 -6.10 -14.17
C ILE A 30 1.19 -4.71 -14.81
N CYS A 31 0.48 -3.73 -14.21
CA CYS A 31 0.49 -2.35 -14.71
C CYS A 31 1.89 -1.75 -14.69
N ILE A 32 2.65 -1.89 -13.59
CA ILE A 32 4.02 -1.36 -13.50
C ILE A 32 4.92 -1.98 -14.55
N LEU A 33 4.84 -3.30 -14.76
CA LEU A 33 5.63 -3.97 -15.80
C LEU A 33 5.26 -3.48 -17.20
N PHE A 34 3.97 -3.25 -17.45
CA PHE A 34 3.51 -2.69 -18.70
C PHE A 34 4.01 -1.27 -18.93
N ASP A 35 3.96 -0.41 -17.90
CA ASP A 35 4.47 0.96 -17.95
C ASP A 35 5.97 0.99 -18.22
N ILE A 36 6.77 0.15 -17.55
CA ILE A 36 8.20 0.00 -17.83
C ILE A 36 8.46 -0.40 -19.28
N CYS A 37 7.68 -1.36 -19.82
CA CYS A 37 7.80 -1.78 -21.21
C CYS A 37 7.47 -0.66 -22.20
N ILE A 38 6.37 0.08 -21.98
CA ILE A 38 5.99 1.21 -22.83
C ILE A 38 7.04 2.31 -22.78
N THR A 39 7.48 2.68 -21.58
CA THR A 39 8.57 3.65 -21.38
C THR A 39 9.78 3.20 -22.18
N ALA A 40 10.28 1.97 -21.99
CA ALA A 40 11.43 1.43 -22.72
C ALA A 40 11.28 1.51 -24.25
N LEU A 41 10.10 1.21 -24.81
CA LEU A 41 9.83 1.27 -26.25
C LEU A 41 9.82 2.71 -26.79
N THR A 42 9.24 3.66 -26.06
CA THR A 42 9.13 5.07 -26.49
C THR A 42 10.47 5.82 -26.49
N ASN A 43 11.48 5.28 -25.82
CA ASN A 43 12.78 5.94 -25.60
C ASN A 43 13.76 5.81 -26.77
N VAL A 44 13.41 5.09 -27.83
CA VAL A 44 14.33 4.84 -28.96
C VAL A 44 14.57 6.11 -29.80
N GLU A 45 13.70 7.13 -29.72
CA GLU A 45 13.69 8.21 -30.73
C GLU A 45 14.00 9.64 -30.23
N ALA A 46 14.13 9.91 -28.92
CA ALA A 46 14.21 11.29 -28.41
C ALA A 46 15.27 11.53 -27.33
N TYR A 47 16.54 11.68 -27.73
CA TYR A 47 17.63 12.00 -26.80
C TYR A 47 17.95 13.50 -26.77
N THR A 48 17.36 14.21 -25.80
CA THR A 48 17.97 15.45 -25.27
C THR A 48 18.42 15.20 -23.83
N THR A 49 19.48 15.89 -23.39
CA THR A 49 20.10 15.66 -22.07
C THR A 49 19.13 15.88 -20.91
N SER A 50 18.22 16.84 -21.01
CA SER A 50 17.19 17.10 -19.99
C SER A 50 16.16 15.98 -19.89
N ILE A 51 15.74 15.39 -21.03
CA ILE A 51 14.79 14.28 -21.06
C ILE A 51 15.40 13.03 -20.41
N MET A 52 16.70 12.77 -20.63
CA MET A 52 17.38 11.63 -20.02
C MET A 52 17.38 11.68 -18.48
N PHE A 53 17.61 12.84 -17.88
CA PHE A 53 17.60 12.97 -16.41
C PHE A 53 16.19 12.73 -15.83
N TRP A 54 15.17 13.31 -16.45
CA TRP A 54 13.78 13.09 -16.06
C TRP A 54 13.39 11.62 -16.16
N GLN A 55 13.80 10.97 -17.24
CA GLN A 55 13.50 9.57 -17.48
C GLN A 55 14.21 8.64 -16.50
N LEU A 56 15.49 8.89 -16.20
CA LEU A 56 16.22 8.13 -15.18
C LEU A 56 15.53 8.27 -13.82
N PHE A 57 15.09 9.49 -13.48
CA PHE A 57 14.37 9.75 -12.24
C PHE A 57 13.03 8.99 -12.18
N THR A 58 12.25 8.99 -13.26
CA THR A 58 11.01 8.21 -13.36
C THR A 58 11.25 6.71 -13.18
N ILE A 59 12.26 6.15 -13.86
CA ILE A 59 12.61 4.72 -13.75
C ILE A 59 12.97 4.36 -12.29
N ILE A 60 13.72 5.22 -11.60
CA ILE A 60 14.07 4.98 -10.19
C ILE A 60 12.83 4.93 -9.31
N ILE A 61 11.87 5.84 -9.53
CA ILE A 61 10.60 5.85 -8.78
C ILE A 61 9.78 4.59 -9.08
N GLU A 62 9.68 4.18 -10.34
CA GLU A 62 8.97 2.96 -10.75
C GLU A 62 9.59 1.70 -10.13
N LEU A 63 10.92 1.62 -10.07
CA LEU A 63 11.63 0.52 -9.41
C LEU A 63 11.35 0.48 -7.89
N LEU A 64 11.29 1.65 -7.24
CA LEU A 64 10.93 1.73 -5.82
C LEU A 64 9.47 1.27 -5.61
N ASP A 65 8.55 1.68 -6.49
CA ASP A 65 7.15 1.23 -6.43
C ASP A 65 7.04 -0.28 -6.64
N PHE A 66 7.79 -0.84 -7.61
CA PHE A 66 7.87 -2.28 -7.84
C PHE A 66 8.31 -3.04 -6.58
N ILE A 67 9.39 -2.59 -5.92
CA ILE A 67 9.88 -3.21 -4.68
C ILE A 67 8.82 -3.16 -3.58
N LEU A 68 8.13 -2.03 -3.42
CA LEU A 68 7.07 -1.89 -2.42
C LEU A 68 5.87 -2.79 -2.71
N VAL A 69 5.46 -2.94 -3.97
CA VAL A 69 4.40 -3.86 -4.37
C VAL A 69 4.79 -5.32 -4.07
N VAL A 70 6.04 -5.70 -4.28
CA VAL A 70 6.54 -7.05 -3.91
C VAL A 70 6.48 -7.24 -2.39
N ILE A 71 6.96 -6.26 -1.60
CA ILE A 71 6.88 -6.30 -0.13
C ILE A 71 5.42 -6.41 0.32
N PHE A 72 4.51 -5.69 -0.34
CA PHE A 72 3.08 -5.75 -0.08
C PHE A 72 2.50 -7.15 -0.33
N ILE A 73 2.80 -7.76 -1.49
CA ILE A 73 2.34 -9.11 -1.81
C ILE A 73 2.87 -10.12 -0.77
N VAL A 74 4.16 -10.04 -0.41
CA VAL A 74 4.76 -10.90 0.62
C VAL A 74 4.10 -10.67 1.98
N GLY A 75 3.85 -9.42 2.36
CA GLY A 75 3.20 -9.04 3.61
C GLY A 75 1.75 -9.54 3.69
N ALA A 76 1.02 -9.46 2.58
CA ALA A 76 -0.34 -9.99 2.46
C ALA A 76 -0.36 -11.52 2.60
N HIS A 77 0.58 -12.23 1.97
CA HIS A 77 0.71 -13.68 2.11
C HIS A 77 1.11 -14.12 3.52
N LYS A 78 2.11 -13.46 4.13
CA LYS A 78 2.61 -13.81 5.47
C LYS A 78 1.68 -13.34 6.61
N LYS A 79 0.61 -12.60 6.32
CA LYS A 79 -0.31 -12.00 7.31
C LYS A 79 0.42 -11.18 8.38
N SER A 80 1.57 -10.62 8.05
CA SER A 80 2.40 -9.89 9.00
C SER A 80 1.99 -8.42 9.05
N VAL A 81 1.30 -8.02 10.13
CA VAL A 81 0.83 -6.63 10.34
C VAL A 81 1.98 -5.63 10.26
N LYS A 82 3.18 -6.00 10.74
CA LYS A 82 4.37 -5.15 10.71
C LYS A 82 4.75 -4.75 9.28
N LEU A 83 4.81 -5.71 8.34
CA LEU A 83 5.14 -5.42 6.93
C LEU A 83 4.04 -4.59 6.27
N LEU A 84 2.78 -4.87 6.58
CA LEU A 84 1.65 -4.13 6.02
C LEU A 84 1.63 -2.67 6.49
N LYS A 85 1.95 -2.41 7.77
CA LYS A 85 2.11 -1.06 8.34
C LYS A 85 3.28 -0.31 7.68
N ILE A 86 4.42 -0.98 7.52
CA ILE A 86 5.59 -0.40 6.82
C ILE A 86 5.21 -0.02 5.39
N PHE A 87 4.66 -0.96 4.61
CA PHE A 87 4.20 -0.70 3.26
C PHE A 87 3.24 0.48 3.19
N TYR A 88 2.25 0.54 4.08
CA TYR A 88 1.28 1.64 4.12
C TYR A 88 1.92 3.02 4.26
N PHE A 89 2.90 3.20 5.16
CA PHE A 89 3.56 4.49 5.33
C PHE A 89 4.43 4.88 4.12
N TYR A 90 5.13 3.91 3.52
CA TYR A 90 5.95 4.17 2.33
C TYR A 90 5.10 4.47 1.09
N ASP A 91 4.06 3.68 0.85
CA ASP A 91 3.14 3.89 -0.29
C ASP A 91 2.37 5.21 -0.14
N LEU A 92 2.02 5.61 1.09
CA LEU A 92 1.44 6.93 1.36
C LEU A 92 2.41 8.06 1.01
N GLY A 93 3.68 7.94 1.39
CA GLY A 93 4.72 8.91 1.05
C GLY A 93 4.92 9.04 -0.45
N LEU A 94 4.99 7.91 -1.17
CA LEU A 94 5.08 7.89 -2.62
C LEU A 94 3.85 8.49 -3.30
N LEU A 95 2.65 8.18 -2.82
CA LEU A 95 1.42 8.76 -3.35
C LEU A 95 1.42 10.29 -3.23
N ILE A 96 1.86 10.83 -2.09
CA ILE A 96 1.97 12.29 -1.88
C ILE A 96 3.01 12.88 -2.84
N LEU A 97 4.19 12.26 -2.95
CA LEU A 97 5.26 12.72 -3.84
C LEU A 97 4.83 12.73 -5.31
N GLU A 98 4.20 11.65 -5.77
CA GLU A 98 3.67 11.52 -7.13
C GLU A 98 2.57 12.55 -7.39
N THR A 99 1.67 12.78 -6.43
CA THR A 99 0.63 13.81 -6.54
C THR A 99 1.23 15.20 -6.70
N LEU A 100 2.29 15.54 -5.95
CA LEU A 100 3.00 16.82 -6.07
C LEU A 100 3.69 16.97 -7.43
N LEU A 101 4.38 15.94 -7.90
CA LEU A 101 5.00 15.92 -9.22
C LEU A 101 3.97 16.12 -10.34
N CYS A 102 2.84 15.41 -10.26
CA CYS A 102 1.76 15.53 -11.22
C CYS A 102 1.14 16.92 -11.22
N ALA A 103 0.91 17.51 -10.04
CA ALA A 103 0.41 18.87 -9.92
C ALA A 103 1.37 19.88 -10.58
N GLY A 104 2.69 19.75 -10.33
CA GLY A 104 3.71 20.59 -10.96
C GLY A 104 3.72 20.45 -12.49
N PHE A 105 3.60 19.21 -12.99
CA PHE A 105 3.55 18.94 -14.43
C PHE A 105 2.31 19.53 -15.11
N VAL A 106 1.14 19.43 -14.47
CA VAL A 106 -0.10 20.06 -14.96
C VAL A 106 0.06 21.58 -15.02
N VAL A 107 0.61 22.20 -13.98
CA VAL A 107 0.87 23.66 -13.97
C VAL A 107 1.81 24.06 -15.12
N TYR A 108 2.87 23.28 -15.36
CA TYR A 108 3.79 23.51 -16.47
C TYR A 108 3.10 23.41 -17.85
N ILE A 109 2.26 22.40 -18.07
CA ILE A 109 1.50 22.26 -19.33
C ILE A 109 0.53 23.42 -19.52
N VAL A 110 -0.19 23.82 -18.46
CA VAL A 110 -1.13 24.95 -18.54
C VAL A 110 -0.38 26.24 -18.87
N TYR A 111 0.73 26.51 -18.19
CA TYR A 111 1.57 27.69 -18.43
C TYR A 111 2.06 27.75 -19.89
N THR A 112 2.63 26.66 -20.39
CA THR A 112 3.12 26.57 -21.78
C THR A 112 1.99 26.68 -22.80
N THR A 113 0.81 26.11 -22.51
CA THR A 113 -0.37 26.19 -23.38
C THR A 113 -0.89 27.62 -23.51
N ILE A 114 -0.99 28.35 -22.39
CA ILE A 114 -1.43 29.75 -22.38
C ILE A 114 -0.43 30.64 -23.12
N LEU A 115 0.87 30.42 -22.89
CA LEU A 115 1.93 31.27 -23.45
C LEU A 115 2.16 31.05 -24.96
N LEU A 116 2.07 29.80 -25.45
CA LEU A 116 2.37 29.45 -26.85
C LEU A 116 1.14 29.33 -27.77
N GLY A 117 -0.08 29.56 -27.26
CA GLY A 117 -1.29 29.68 -28.11
C GLY A 117 -1.81 28.36 -28.72
N GLY A 118 -1.47 27.20 -28.16
CA GLY A 118 -1.80 25.87 -28.70
C GLY A 118 -3.08 25.21 -28.14
N LEU A 119 -4.17 25.96 -27.96
CA LEU A 119 -5.35 25.53 -27.18
C LEU A 119 -5.99 24.20 -27.64
N GLU A 120 -6.26 24.00 -28.93
CA GLU A 120 -7.01 22.83 -29.39
C GLU A 120 -6.25 21.49 -29.27
N ARG A 121 -4.96 21.48 -29.62
CA ARG A 121 -4.11 20.28 -29.48
C ARG A 121 -3.85 19.96 -28.01
N ASN A 122 -3.70 20.98 -27.18
CA ASN A 122 -3.36 20.81 -25.77
C ASN A 122 -4.56 20.36 -24.93
N ILE A 123 -5.80 20.73 -25.28
CA ILE A 123 -7.00 20.26 -24.57
C ILE A 123 -7.10 18.73 -24.59
N ARG A 124 -6.85 18.08 -25.72
CA ARG A 124 -6.89 16.61 -25.81
C ARG A 124 -5.83 15.97 -24.91
N ILE A 125 -4.61 16.51 -24.91
CA ILE A 125 -3.50 16.02 -24.09
C ILE A 125 -3.80 16.23 -22.60
N ILE A 126 -4.32 17.40 -22.22
CA ILE A 126 -4.72 17.72 -20.85
C ILE A 126 -5.83 16.78 -20.39
N LEU A 127 -6.84 16.51 -21.22
CA LEU A 127 -7.94 15.62 -20.87
C LEU A 127 -7.46 14.17 -20.70
N SER A 128 -6.61 13.67 -21.60
CA SER A 128 -6.03 12.33 -21.47
C SER A 128 -5.16 12.21 -20.23
N LEU A 129 -4.36 13.24 -19.94
CA LEU A 129 -3.51 13.28 -18.75
C LEU A 129 -4.36 13.31 -17.48
N ALA A 130 -5.38 14.16 -17.43
CA ALA A 130 -6.28 14.24 -16.28
C ALA A 130 -7.03 12.93 -16.03
N ALA A 131 -7.50 12.26 -17.08
CA ALA A 131 -8.12 10.94 -16.98
C ALA A 131 -7.13 9.90 -16.44
N TYR A 132 -5.91 9.86 -16.98
CA TYR A 132 -4.85 8.96 -16.51
C TYR A 132 -4.53 9.19 -15.03
N LEU A 133 -4.31 10.45 -14.63
CA LEU A 133 -4.01 10.82 -13.25
C LEU A 133 -5.15 10.44 -12.29
N THR A 134 -6.40 10.68 -12.69
CA THR A 134 -7.57 10.36 -11.86
C THR A 134 -7.67 8.85 -11.63
N ILE A 135 -7.46 8.05 -12.67
CA ILE A 135 -7.52 6.59 -12.59
C ILE A 135 -6.35 6.06 -11.75
N CYS A 136 -5.12 6.48 -12.04
CA CYS A 136 -3.92 5.98 -11.36
C CYS A 136 -3.87 6.39 -9.88
N LEU A 137 -4.05 7.67 -9.57
CA LEU A 137 -4.06 8.16 -8.18
C LEU A 137 -5.27 7.64 -7.42
N GLY A 138 -6.44 7.59 -8.08
CA GLY A 138 -7.66 7.02 -7.50
C GLY A 138 -7.48 5.55 -7.15
N PHE A 139 -6.87 4.76 -8.04
CA PHE A 139 -6.59 3.35 -7.80
C PHE A 139 -5.55 3.14 -6.70
N LYS A 140 -4.43 3.89 -6.71
CA LYS A 140 -3.42 3.84 -5.64
C LYS A 140 -4.04 4.21 -4.28
N GLY A 141 -4.82 5.29 -4.23
CA GLY A 141 -5.55 5.69 -3.02
C GLY A 141 -6.56 4.63 -2.56
N TYR A 142 -7.27 3.98 -3.49
CA TYR A 142 -8.19 2.88 -3.18
C TYR A 142 -7.47 1.69 -2.54
N VAL A 143 -6.34 1.25 -3.12
CA VAL A 143 -5.52 0.17 -2.56
C VAL A 143 -5.02 0.54 -1.16
N LEU A 144 -4.58 1.78 -0.97
CA LEU A 144 -4.10 2.27 0.32
C LEU A 144 -5.20 2.28 1.40
N LEU A 145 -6.42 2.64 1.04
CA LEU A 145 -7.59 2.54 1.92
C LEU A 145 -7.91 1.08 2.27
N LEU A 146 -7.85 0.15 1.30
CA LEU A 146 -8.05 -1.28 1.56
C LEU A 146 -6.99 -1.83 2.54
N VAL A 147 -5.72 -1.44 2.35
CA VAL A 147 -4.63 -1.82 3.24
C VAL A 147 -4.88 -1.31 4.65
N ARG A 148 -5.29 -0.04 4.79
CA ARG A 148 -5.64 0.54 6.09
C ARG A 148 -6.76 -0.25 6.77
N SER A 149 -7.81 -0.61 6.03
CA SER A 149 -8.90 -1.43 6.56
C SER A 149 -8.44 -2.81 7.04
N GLU A 150 -7.52 -3.47 6.32
CA GLU A 150 -6.96 -4.76 6.75
C GLU A 150 -6.06 -4.61 8.00
N ILE A 151 -5.26 -3.53 8.09
CA ILE A 151 -4.45 -3.23 9.28
C ILE A 151 -5.35 -3.09 10.50
N ILE A 152 -6.41 -2.28 10.43
CA ILE A 152 -7.34 -2.06 11.56
C ILE A 152 -8.03 -3.37 11.98
N LYS A 153 -8.45 -4.19 11.00
CA LYS A 153 -9.07 -5.49 11.28
C LYS A 153 -8.09 -6.44 11.98
N LEU A 154 -6.84 -6.50 11.55
CA LEU A 154 -5.82 -7.34 12.17
C LEU A 154 -5.40 -6.85 13.56
N ASP A 155 -5.36 -5.54 13.77
CA ASP A 155 -5.06 -4.92 15.08
C ASP A 155 -6.18 -5.26 16.09
N ASN A 156 -7.44 -5.11 15.70
CA ASN A 156 -8.61 -5.38 16.56
C ASN A 156 -8.87 -6.87 16.81
N ASN A 157 -8.58 -7.76 15.85
CA ASN A 157 -8.76 -9.22 16.03
C ASN A 157 -7.78 -9.87 17.00
N SER A 158 -6.83 -9.11 17.56
CA SER A 158 -6.03 -9.59 18.68
C SER A 158 -6.85 -9.77 19.97
N GLN A 159 -8.10 -9.28 19.99
CA GLN A 159 -9.08 -9.52 21.05
C GLN A 159 -10.37 -10.13 20.48
N PHE A 160 -10.33 -11.37 20.01
CA PHE A 160 -11.56 -12.11 19.73
C PHE A 160 -12.31 -12.37 21.04
N ARG A 161 -13.29 -11.52 21.35
CA ARG A 161 -14.30 -11.79 22.36
C ARG A 161 -15.42 -12.57 21.68
N PHE A 162 -15.48 -13.88 21.88
CA PHE A 162 -16.64 -14.68 21.47
C PHE A 162 -17.81 -14.29 22.36
N VAL A 163 -18.61 -13.33 21.90
CA VAL A 163 -19.90 -13.03 22.54
C VAL A 163 -20.89 -14.06 22.01
N ASN A 164 -21.05 -15.15 22.77
CA ASN A 164 -22.12 -16.10 22.52
C ASN A 164 -23.44 -15.45 22.91
N ASN A 165 -24.14 -14.83 21.96
CA ASN A 165 -25.44 -14.20 22.23
C ASN A 165 -26.53 -15.21 22.68
N ALA A 166 -26.28 -16.52 22.61
CA ALA A 166 -27.19 -17.56 23.07
C ALA A 166 -26.85 -18.12 24.48
N ALA A 167 -25.71 -17.75 25.07
CA ALA A 167 -25.36 -18.11 26.43
C ALA A 167 -24.65 -16.93 27.11
N GLU A 168 -25.30 -16.32 28.12
CA GLU A 168 -24.80 -15.21 28.95
C GLU A 168 -23.53 -15.52 29.77
N SER A 169 -22.76 -16.55 29.43
CA SER A 169 -21.48 -16.81 30.06
C SER A 169 -20.35 -16.12 29.28
N GLU A 170 -19.85 -15.01 29.82
CA GLU A 170 -18.62 -14.36 29.37
C GLU A 170 -17.43 -15.31 29.57
N CYS A 171 -17.07 -16.08 28.54
CA CYS A 171 -15.81 -16.83 28.55
C CYS A 171 -14.66 -15.89 28.15
N MET A 172 -13.93 -15.38 29.13
CA MET A 172 -12.60 -14.81 28.90
C MET A 172 -11.55 -15.92 28.97
N MET A 173 -10.87 -16.18 27.86
CA MET A 173 -9.63 -16.98 27.89
C MET A 173 -8.48 -16.06 28.29
N GLU A 174 -8.06 -16.12 29.55
CA GLU A 174 -6.73 -15.65 29.92
C GLU A 174 -5.69 -16.58 29.30
N TYR A 175 -4.86 -16.04 28.40
CA TYR A 175 -3.69 -16.75 27.93
C TYR A 175 -2.66 -16.78 29.06
N LYS A 176 -2.80 -17.76 29.95
CA LYS A 176 -1.82 -18.03 31.00
C LYS A 176 -0.53 -18.43 30.28
N LYS A 177 0.42 -17.50 30.20
CA LYS A 177 1.79 -17.77 29.74
C LYS A 177 2.31 -18.88 30.65
N THR A 178 2.32 -20.12 30.14
CA THR A 178 2.76 -21.28 30.91
C THR A 178 4.20 -21.02 31.32
N GLY A 179 4.38 -20.70 32.60
CA GLY A 179 5.67 -20.48 33.21
C GLY A 179 6.44 -21.80 33.23
N ASN A 180 7.08 -22.13 32.10
CA ASN A 180 8.11 -23.16 32.02
C ASN A 180 9.53 -22.56 32.14
N GLU A 181 9.66 -21.26 32.40
CA GLU A 181 10.96 -20.60 32.66
C GLU A 181 11.24 -20.34 34.14
N GLU A 182 10.23 -20.12 35.00
CA GLU A 182 10.48 -19.87 36.44
C GLU A 182 10.84 -21.14 37.23
N GLN A 183 10.34 -22.33 36.84
CA GLN A 183 10.74 -23.59 37.49
C GLN A 183 12.14 -24.08 37.10
N ARG A 184 12.75 -23.54 36.03
CA ARG A 184 14.13 -23.90 35.65
C ARG A 184 15.20 -23.08 36.38
N LEU A 185 14.86 -21.88 36.87
CA LEU A 185 15.77 -21.09 37.70
C LEU A 185 15.75 -21.55 39.17
N ALA A 186 14.59 -21.94 39.72
CA ALA A 186 14.52 -22.45 41.08
C ALA A 186 15.21 -23.82 41.28
N ASN A 187 15.23 -24.70 40.27
CA ASN A 187 15.91 -26.00 40.36
C ASN A 187 17.42 -25.95 40.13
N ASN A 188 17.98 -24.81 39.71
CA ASN A 188 19.42 -24.70 39.43
C ASN A 188 20.22 -24.14 40.61
N ASP A 189 19.55 -23.51 41.58
CA ASP A 189 20.19 -22.99 42.80
C ASP A 189 20.40 -24.08 43.87
N ASP A 190 19.62 -25.16 43.84
CA ASP A 190 19.77 -26.29 44.77
C ASP A 190 20.91 -27.27 44.37
N ALA A 191 21.49 -27.12 43.18
CA ALA A 191 22.53 -28.03 42.68
C ALA A 191 23.98 -27.55 42.93
N GLN A 192 24.20 -26.44 43.64
CA GLN A 192 25.54 -25.87 43.87
C GLN A 192 26.10 -26.04 45.30
N PHE A 193 25.45 -26.81 46.19
CA PHE A 193 25.88 -26.97 47.59
C PHE A 193 26.31 -28.40 48.01
N GLU A 194 26.81 -29.20 47.08
CA GLU A 194 27.57 -30.41 47.41
C GLU A 194 28.93 -30.38 46.69
N ILE A 195 29.99 -29.98 47.41
CA ILE A 195 31.39 -30.47 47.41
C ILE A 195 32.18 -29.66 48.46
#